data_AF-A0AAU2WY56-F1
#
_entry.id   AF-A0AAU2WY56-F1
#
_cell.length_a   1.000
_cell.length_b   1.000
_cell.length_c   1.000
_cell.angle_alpha   90.00
_cell.angle_beta   90.00
_cell.angle_gamma   90.00
#
_symmetry.space_group_name_H-M   'P 1'
#
loop_
_entity.id
_entity.type
_entity.pdbx_description
1 polymer ?
#
loop_
_entity_poly.entity_id
_entity_poly.type
_entity_poly.pdbx_seq_one_letter_code
_entity_poly.pdbx_strand_id
1 'polypeptide(L)'
;MSGGSYNYLCDAHELADLLRREHDLKEMADRLAGMGGAEDAARETEELLVQLRQWKVRAEVRVRRLSDVWQAVEWEDSGDGHPGQIGEALSRYRGAP
;
A
#
# COMPACT_ATOMS: atom_id res chain seq x y z
N MET A 1 21.03 -21.19 -3.16
CA MET A 1 21.37 -19.82 -3.59
C MET A 1 21.21 -18.92 -2.38
N SER A 2 22.25 -18.19 -1.96
CA SER A 2 22.11 -17.21 -0.88
C SER A 2 21.38 -15.97 -1.41
N GLY A 3 20.36 -15.50 -0.70
CA GLY A 3 19.53 -14.36 -1.09
C GLY A 3 20.22 -12.99 -1.05
N GLY A 4 21.54 -12.92 -0.88
CA GLY A 4 22.23 -11.69 -0.47
C GLY A 4 21.84 -11.25 0.95
N SER A 5 22.55 -10.27 1.51
CA SER A 5 22.34 -9.83 2.91
C SER A 5 21.01 -9.07 3.13
N TYR A 6 20.40 -8.57 2.04
CA TYR A 6 19.16 -7.78 2.06
C TYR A 6 18.22 -8.20 0.91
N ASN A 7 18.15 -9.50 0.61
CA ASN A 7 17.24 -10.06 -0.40
C ASN A 7 17.29 -9.37 -1.78
N TYR A 8 18.49 -8.93 -2.21
CA TYR A 8 18.70 -8.13 -3.42
C TYR A 8 17.79 -6.89 -3.49
N LEU A 9 17.70 -6.12 -2.40
CA LEU A 9 16.96 -4.85 -2.36
C LEU A 9 17.41 -3.87 -3.47
N CYS A 10 18.67 -3.92 -3.89
CA CYS A 10 19.19 -3.14 -5.01
C CYS A 10 18.50 -3.41 -6.36
N ASP A 11 17.86 -4.57 -6.50
CA ASP A 11 17.15 -4.99 -7.70
C ASP A 11 15.62 -4.75 -7.58
N ALA A 12 15.16 -4.17 -6.46
CA ALA A 12 13.74 -3.85 -6.26
C ALA A 12 13.36 -2.58 -7.02
N HIS A 13 13.04 -2.74 -8.30
CA HIS A 13 12.67 -1.62 -9.19
C HIS A 13 11.17 -1.35 -9.25
N GLU A 14 10.33 -2.26 -8.72
CA GLU A 14 8.88 -2.14 -8.73
C GLU A 14 8.30 -1.87 -7.34
N LEU A 15 7.25 -1.04 -7.28
CA LEU A 15 6.56 -0.72 -6.03
C LEU A 15 6.02 -1.96 -5.31
N ALA A 16 5.52 -2.94 -6.07
CA ALA A 16 5.00 -4.20 -5.51
C ALA A 16 6.10 -5.03 -4.83
N ASP A 17 7.36 -4.92 -5.28
CA ASP A 17 8.50 -5.58 -4.66
C ASP A 17 8.88 -4.89 -3.35
N LEU A 18 8.95 -3.55 -3.37
CA LEU A 18 9.26 -2.75 -2.18
C LEU A 18 8.23 -2.98 -1.06
N LEU A 19 6.94 -3.06 -1.40
CA LEU A 19 5.88 -3.33 -0.43
C LEU A 19 6.00 -4.71 0.23
N ARG A 20 6.59 -5.70 -0.46
CA ARG A 20 6.84 -7.04 0.08
C ARG A 20 8.11 -7.12 0.93
N ARG A 21 9.01 -6.15 0.79
CA ARG A 21 10.35 -6.11 1.40
C ARG A 21 10.50 -4.99 2.42
N GLU A 22 9.40 -4.64 3.09
CA GLU A 22 9.37 -3.59 4.11
C GLU A 22 10.42 -3.80 5.22
N HIS A 23 10.61 -5.06 5.62
CA HIS A 23 11.64 -5.45 6.58
C HIS A 23 13.06 -5.17 6.07
N ASP A 24 13.35 -5.49 4.81
CA ASP A 24 14.68 -5.28 4.23
C ASP A 24 15.00 -3.79 4.10
N LEU A 25 14.01 -2.95 3.79
CA LEU A 25 14.15 -1.49 3.79
C LEU A 25 14.48 -0.95 5.19
N LYS A 26 13.82 -1.48 6.23
CA LYS A 26 14.10 -1.12 7.63
C LYS A 26 15.53 -1.50 8.03
N GLU A 27 15.96 -2.73 7.72
CA GLU A 27 17.31 -3.18 8.02
C GLU A 27 18.39 -2.39 7.25
N MET A 28 18.11 -2.02 5.99
CA MET A 28 19.00 -1.17 5.21
C MET A 28 19.14 0.23 5.80
N ALA A 29 18.03 0.86 6.20
CA ALA A 29 18.06 2.16 6.85
C ALA A 29 18.88 2.11 8.15
N ASP A 30 18.65 1.09 8.99
CA ASP A 30 19.40 0.89 10.24
C ASP A 30 20.89 0.66 9.96
N ARG A 31 21.22 -0.10 8.91
CA ARG A 31 22.61 -0.35 8.51
C ARG A 31 23.30 0.94 8.09
N LEU A 32 22.67 1.72 7.21
CA LEU A 32 23.20 2.98 6.70
C LEU A 32 23.39 4.00 7.82
N ALA A 33 22.45 4.10 8.76
CA ALA A 33 22.56 4.98 9.92
C ALA A 33 23.76 4.62 10.83
N GLY A 34 24.14 3.33 10.86
CA GLY A 34 25.34 2.86 11.57
C GLY A 34 26.65 3.05 10.81
N MET A 35 26.61 3.49 9.55
CA MET A 35 27.79 3.78 8.73
C MET A 35 28.03 5.28 8.77
N GLY A 36 29.06 5.73 9.47
CA GLY A 36 29.40 7.16 9.49
C GLY A 36 29.59 7.71 8.07
N GLY A 37 28.94 8.83 7.76
CA GLY A 37 28.98 9.45 6.44
C GLY A 37 27.93 8.96 5.43
N ALA A 38 26.96 8.13 5.86
CA ALA A 38 25.83 7.67 5.02
C ALA A 38 24.46 8.17 5.53
N GLU A 39 24.45 9.27 6.28
CA GLU A 39 23.26 9.79 6.96
C GLU A 39 22.16 10.23 5.97
N ASP A 40 22.55 10.72 4.79
CA ASP A 40 21.62 11.11 3.73
C ASP A 40 20.88 9.90 3.14
N ALA A 41 21.61 8.84 2.79
CA ALA A 41 21.06 7.61 2.27
C ALA A 41 20.20 6.87 3.31
N ALA A 42 20.62 6.89 4.59
CA ALA A 42 19.83 6.34 5.68
C ALA A 42 18.47 7.04 5.80
N ARG A 43 18.48 8.39 5.80
CA ARG A 43 17.26 9.19 5.87
C ARG A 43 16.36 8.97 4.67
N GLU A 44 16.89 8.95 3.45
CA GLU A 44 16.09 8.73 2.24
C GLU A 44 15.43 7.33 2.26
N THR A 45 16.14 6.32 2.74
CA THR A 45 15.60 4.96 2.90
C THR A 45 14.47 4.91 3.94
N GLU A 46 14.63 5.62 5.06
CA GLU A 46 13.61 5.71 6.11
C GLU A 46 12.37 6.48 5.63
N GLU A 47 12.56 7.60 4.93
CA GLU A 47 11.47 8.39 4.35
C GLU A 47 10.67 7.57 3.35
N LEU A 48 11.34 6.80 2.47
CA LEU A 48 10.68 5.86 1.56
C LEU A 48 9.83 4.84 2.32
N LEU A 49 10.38 4.22 3.37
CA LEU A 49 9.66 3.26 4.20
C LEU A 49 8.40 3.87 4.84
N VAL A 50 8.51 5.09 5.38
CA VAL A 50 7.37 5.83 5.94
C VAL A 50 6.32 6.10 4.87
N GLN A 51 6.72 6.55 3.68
CA GLN A 51 5.80 6.82 2.58
C GLN A 51 5.04 5.56 2.14
N LEU A 52 5.72 4.41 2.03
CA LEU A 52 5.12 3.13 1.69
C LEU A 52 4.07 2.69 2.72
N ARG A 53 4.38 2.79 4.01
CA ARG A 53 3.45 2.47 5.11
C ARG A 53 2.21 3.36 5.07
N GLN A 54 2.42 4.67 4.93
CA GLN A 54 1.31 5.61 4.86
C GLN A 54 0.44 5.35 3.62
N TRP A 55 1.05 5.06 2.47
CA TRP A 55 0.33 4.74 1.26
C TRP A 55 -0.50 3.47 1.41
N LYS A 56 0.08 2.41 1.98
CA LYS A 56 -0.60 1.14 2.25
C LYS A 56 -1.85 1.35 3.10
N VAL A 57 -1.73 2.03 4.24
CA VAL A 57 -2.86 2.33 5.13
C VAL A 57 -3.93 3.15 4.39
N ARG A 58 -3.52 4.20 3.66
CA ARG A 58 -4.44 5.05 2.88
C ARG A 58 -5.15 4.29 1.77
N ALA A 59 -4.50 3.33 1.13
CA ALA A 59 -5.07 2.47 0.11
C ALA A 59 -6.08 1.49 0.71
N GLU A 60 -5.72 0.79 1.78
CA GLU A 60 -6.59 -0.17 2.48
C GLU A 60 -7.86 0.49 3.02
N VAL A 61 -7.77 1.72 3.53
CA VAL A 61 -8.96 2.48 3.95
C VAL A 61 -9.85 2.82 2.77
N ARG A 62 -9.29 3.23 1.62
CA ARG A 62 -10.06 3.53 0.41
C ARG A 62 -10.73 2.29 -0.14
N VAL A 63 -10.01 1.18 -0.23
CA VAL A 63 -10.55 -0.13 -0.65
C VAL A 63 -11.74 -0.46 0.21
N ARG A 64 -11.59 -0.51 1.54
CA ARG A 64 -12.69 -0.82 2.48
C ARG A 64 -13.93 0.06 2.27
N ARG A 65 -13.73 1.37 2.10
CA ARG A 65 -14.83 2.31 1.88
C ARG A 65 -15.52 2.14 0.52
N LEU A 66 -14.79 1.73 -0.51
CA LEU A 66 -15.29 1.64 -1.88
C LEU A 66 -15.82 0.25 -2.24
N SER A 67 -15.46 -0.80 -1.47
CA SER A 67 -15.86 -2.20 -1.73
C SER A 67 -17.34 -2.34 -2.04
N ASP A 68 -18.21 -1.78 -1.19
CA ASP A 68 -19.66 -1.87 -1.34
C ASP A 68 -20.16 -1.17 -2.61
N VAL A 69 -19.51 -0.07 -3.01
CA VAL A 69 -19.86 0.65 -4.24
C VAL A 69 -19.46 -0.17 -5.46
N TRP A 70 -18.27 -0.78 -5.45
CA TRP A 70 -17.82 -1.64 -6.54
C TRP A 70 -18.70 -2.87 -6.68
N GLN A 71 -19.06 -3.50 -5.56
CA GLN A 71 -19.98 -4.64 -5.54
C GLN A 71 -21.37 -4.26 -6.09
N ALA A 72 -21.91 -3.10 -5.70
CA ALA A 72 -23.20 -2.64 -6.23
C ALA A 72 -23.17 -2.41 -7.74
N VAL A 73 -22.05 -1.93 -8.29
CA VAL A 73 -21.87 -1.81 -9.74
C VAL A 73 -21.78 -3.19 -10.39
N GLU A 74 -20.97 -4.10 -9.83
CA GLU A 74 -20.81 -5.47 -10.34
C GLU A 74 -22.15 -6.20 -10.43
N TRP A 75 -22.99 -6.10 -9.40
CA TRP A 75 -24.32 -6.72 -9.38
C TRP A 75 -25.30 -6.10 -10.37
N GLU A 76 -25.24 -4.78 -10.59
CA GLU A 76 -26.05 -4.13 -11.62
C GLU A 76 -25.69 -4.66 -13.00
N ASP A 77 -24.38 -4.74 -13.29
CA ASP A 77 -23.86 -5.17 -14.58
C ASP A 77 -24.07 -6.68 -14.84
N SER A 78 -24.08 -7.50 -13.78
CA SER A 78 -24.33 -8.95 -13.89
C SER A 78 -25.83 -9.31 -13.92
N GLY A 79 -26.71 -8.38 -13.58
CA GLY A 79 -28.15 -8.63 -13.42
C GLY A 79 -28.52 -9.29 -12.08
N ASP A 80 -27.58 -9.41 -11.15
CA ASP A 80 -27.81 -9.91 -9.77
C ASP A 80 -28.31 -8.80 -8.82
N GLY A 81 -28.37 -7.58 -9.33
CA GLY A 81 -28.70 -6.36 -8.61
C GLY A 81 -30.19 -6.02 -8.54
N HIS A 82 -30.47 -4.93 -7.84
CA HIS A 82 -31.78 -4.30 -7.85
C HIS A 82 -31.70 -2.82 -8.20
N PRO A 83 -32.77 -2.25 -8.81
CA PRO A 83 -32.84 -0.82 -9.08
C PRO A 83 -32.56 -0.01 -7.80
N GLY A 84 -31.63 0.96 -7.91
CA GLY A 84 -31.29 1.87 -6.82
C GLY A 84 -30.15 1.41 -5.89
N GLN A 85 -29.67 0.16 -5.99
CA GLN A 85 -28.60 -0.37 -5.14
C GLN A 85 -27.31 0.48 -5.15
N ILE A 86 -26.93 1.03 -6.30
CA ILE A 86 -25.77 1.91 -6.44
C ILE A 86 -25.98 3.21 -5.65
N GLY A 87 -27.19 3.76 -5.69
CA GLY A 87 -27.56 4.96 -4.93
C GLY A 87 -27.49 4.74 -3.42
N GLU A 88 -27.91 3.57 -2.95
CA GLU A 88 -27.79 3.16 -1.54
C GLU A 88 -26.33 3.01 -1.12
N ALA A 89 -25.52 2.30 -1.93
CA ALA A 89 -24.09 2.12 -1.67
C ALA A 89 -23.34 3.46 -1.63
N LEU A 90 -23.66 4.38 -2.56
CA LEU A 90 -23.09 5.73 -2.57
C LEU A 90 -23.52 6.55 -1.34
N SER A 91 -24.75 6.37 -0.84
CA SER A 91 -25.23 7.04 0.36
C SER A 91 -24.46 6.57 1.60
N ARG A 92 -24.24 5.25 1.74
CA ARG A 92 -23.40 4.67 2.80
C ARG A 92 -21.95 5.17 2.71
N TYR A 93 -21.35 5.14 1.51
CA TYR A 93 -19.98 5.61 1.27
C TYR A 93 -19.74 7.08 1.68
N ARG A 94 -20.74 7.93 1.44
CA ARG A 94 -20.71 9.37 1.78
C ARG A 94 -20.96 9.65 3.26
N GLY A 95 -21.36 8.64 4.03
CA GLY A 95 -21.74 8.82 5.44
C GLY A 95 -23.05 9.56 5.59
N ALA A 96 -24.03 9.32 4.70
CA ALA A 96 -25.40 9.74 4.97
C ALA A 96 -25.88 9.14 6.31
N PRO A 97 -26.64 9.90 7.13
CA PRO A 97 -27.10 9.46 8.45
C PRO A 97 -27.94 8.18 8.38
#